data_AF-A0A525HHX4-F1
#
_entry.id   AF-A0A525HHX4-F1
#
_cell.length_a   1.000
_cell.length_b   1.000
_cell.length_c   1.000
_cell.angle_alpha   90.00
_cell.angle_beta   90.00
_cell.angle_gamma   90.00
#
_symmetry.space_group_name_H-M   'P 1'
#
loop_
_entity.id
_entity.type
_entity.pdbx_description
1 polymer ?
#
loop_
_entity_poly.entity_id
_entity_poly.type
_entity_poly.pdbx_seq_one_letter_code
_entity_poly.pdbx_strand_id
1 'polypeptide(L)'
;MPDTLDDWPDDIRRVFAWIGRSMNGRRLSPEVVAIPIPDGKIIADHRVTVSHLSASELGQKRGRYVITITGKRIDGRWSFQPGVLEKLARRAAE
;
A
#
# COMPACT_ATOMS: atom_id res chain seq x y z
N MET A 1 8.46 -11.08 0.32
CA MET A 1 8.07 -10.00 -0.61
C MET A 1 9.29 -9.13 -0.83
N PRO A 2 9.53 -8.65 -2.06
CA PRO A 2 10.68 -7.81 -2.35
C PRO A 2 10.63 -6.50 -1.56
N ASP A 3 11.76 -6.08 -1.00
CA ASP A 3 11.91 -4.85 -0.20
C ASP A 3 12.59 -3.71 -0.96
N THR A 4 12.95 -3.95 -2.23
CA THR A 4 13.46 -2.95 -3.18
C THR A 4 12.34 -2.50 -4.10
N LEU A 5 12.32 -1.21 -4.44
CA LEU A 5 11.24 -0.60 -5.21
C LEU A 5 11.24 -1.07 -6.68
N ASP A 6 12.42 -1.29 -7.26
CA ASP A 6 12.62 -1.66 -8.67
C ASP A 6 12.10 -3.06 -9.03
N ASP A 7 11.94 -3.94 -8.04
CA ASP A 7 11.36 -5.28 -8.24
C ASP A 7 9.83 -5.25 -8.45
N TRP A 8 9.19 -4.09 -8.29
CA TRP A 8 7.73 -3.96 -8.37
C TRP A 8 7.27 -3.38 -9.72
N PRO A 9 6.16 -3.88 -10.28
CA PRO A 9 5.55 -3.31 -11.49
C PRO A 9 5.20 -1.82 -11.31
N ASP A 10 5.20 -1.06 -12.40
CA ASP A 10 4.91 0.38 -12.39
C ASP A 10 3.61 0.73 -11.66
N ASP A 11 2.55 -0.03 -11.91
CA ASP A 11 1.25 0.16 -11.27
C ASP A 11 1.32 0.02 -9.73
N ILE A 12 2.10 -0.94 -9.22
CA ILE A 12 2.29 -1.11 -7.78
C ILE A 12 3.15 0.02 -7.20
N ARG A 13 4.20 0.43 -7.93
CA ARG A 13 5.05 1.57 -7.54
C ARG A 13 4.23 2.86 -7.43
N ARG A 14 3.23 3.07 -8.30
CA ARG A 14 2.28 4.20 -8.20
C ARG A 14 1.44 4.14 -6.93
N VAL A 15 1.01 2.95 -6.51
CA VAL A 15 0.30 2.78 -5.22
C VAL A 15 1.22 3.15 -4.06
N PHE A 16 2.49 2.69 -4.06
CA PHE A 16 3.46 3.08 -3.04
C PHE A 16 3.71 4.59 -3.02
N ALA A 17 3.86 5.23 -4.19
CA ALA A 17 4.03 6.67 -4.30
C ALA A 17 2.84 7.44 -3.73
N TRP A 18 1.61 6.97 -4.00
CA TRP A 18 0.40 7.57 -3.44
C TRP A 18 0.37 7.47 -1.91
N ILE A 19 0.72 6.31 -1.35
CA ILE A 19 0.81 6.12 0.10
C ILE A 19 1.89 7.06 0.67
N GLY A 20 3.08 7.11 0.08
CA GLY A 20 4.18 7.95 0.55
C GLY A 20 3.85 9.44 0.54
N ARG A 21 3.14 9.92 -0.49
CA ARG A 21 2.61 11.29 -0.53
C ARG A 21 1.57 11.54 0.56
N SER A 22 0.69 10.57 0.80
CA SER A 22 -0.34 10.64 1.85
C SER A 22 0.27 10.63 3.26
N MET A 23 1.44 10.02 3.44
CA MET A 23 2.18 10.09 4.70
C MET A 23 2.69 11.51 5.01
N ASN A 24 2.88 12.36 3.99
CA ASN A 24 3.31 13.76 4.13
C ASN A 24 4.51 13.91 5.09
N GLY A 25 5.53 13.06 4.93
CA GLY A 25 6.73 13.01 5.78
C GLY A 25 6.57 12.26 7.11
N ARG A 26 5.34 11.98 7.57
CA ARG A 26 5.05 11.27 8.82
C ARG A 26 5.29 9.77 8.70
N ARG A 27 5.15 9.03 9.80
CA ARG A 27 5.20 7.55 9.81
C ARG A 27 3.92 6.95 9.22
N LEU A 28 4.03 5.76 8.67
CA LEU A 28 2.89 5.02 8.17
C LEU A 28 1.98 4.61 9.34
N SER A 29 0.76 5.13 9.34
CA SER A 29 -0.28 4.82 10.32
C SER A 29 -1.56 4.32 9.63
N PRO A 30 -2.45 3.63 10.36
CA PRO A 30 -3.72 3.16 9.82
C PRO A 30 -4.57 4.31 9.25
N GLU A 31 -4.50 5.49 9.84
CA GLU A 31 -5.23 6.68 9.41
C GLU A 31 -4.82 7.15 8.01
N VAL A 32 -3.52 7.06 7.67
CA VAL A 32 -3.01 7.43 6.34
C VAL A 32 -3.61 6.54 5.25
N VAL A 33 -3.84 5.27 5.55
CA VAL A 33 -4.37 4.28 4.58
C VAL A 33 -5.88 4.13 4.64
N ALA A 34 -6.54 4.66 5.67
CA ALA A 34 -8.00 4.64 5.81
C ALA A 34 -8.70 5.62 4.85
N ILE A 35 -7.94 6.48 4.17
CA ILE A 35 -8.46 7.43 3.20
C ILE A 35 -9.02 6.66 1.99
N PRO A 36 -10.32 6.82 1.65
CA PRO A 36 -10.90 6.16 0.50
C PRO A 36 -10.22 6.64 -0.78
N ILE A 37 -9.76 5.68 -1.59
CA ILE A 37 -9.16 5.93 -2.90
C ILE A 37 -10.26 5.78 -3.95
N PRO A 38 -10.62 6.83 -4.70
CA PRO A 38 -11.59 6.71 -5.78
C PRO A 38 -11.15 5.68 -6.83
N ASP A 39 -12.10 4.94 -7.37
CA ASP A 39 -11.84 3.99 -8.46
C ASP A 39 -11.17 4.72 -9.63
N GLY A 40 -10.15 4.11 -10.24
CA GLY A 40 -9.40 4.71 -11.34
C GLY A 40 -8.37 5.78 -10.92
N LYS A 41 -8.31 6.19 -9.65
CA LYS A 41 -7.46 7.32 -9.22
C LYS A 41 -5.96 7.05 -9.34
N ILE A 42 -5.51 5.85 -8.99
CA ILE A 42 -4.09 5.46 -9.03
C ILE A 42 -3.79 4.69 -10.32
N ILE A 43 -4.67 3.76 -10.68
CA ILE A 43 -4.58 2.93 -11.89
C ILE A 43 -5.95 3.01 -12.56
N ALA A 44 -6.00 3.47 -13.82
CA ALA A 44 -7.24 3.62 -14.57
C ALA A 44 -8.02 2.30 -14.64
N ASP A 45 -9.35 2.35 -14.46
CA ASP A 45 -10.25 1.17 -14.45
C ASP A 45 -9.95 0.13 -13.36
N HIS A 46 -9.21 0.49 -12.31
CA HIS A 46 -8.94 -0.40 -11.18
C HIS A 46 -9.41 0.24 -9.87
N ARG A 47 -9.89 -0.62 -8.97
CA ARG A 47 -10.12 -0.29 -7.57
C ARG A 47 -8.86 -0.64 -6.78
N VAL A 48 -8.33 0.31 -6.03
CA VAL A 48 -7.20 0.10 -5.13
C VAL A 48 -7.68 0.30 -3.71
N THR A 49 -7.46 -0.67 -2.84
CA THR A 49 -7.73 -0.55 -1.41
C THR A 49 -6.48 -0.84 -0.61
N VAL A 50 -6.29 -0.08 0.46
CA VAL A 50 -5.22 -0.31 1.42
C VAL A 50 -5.86 -0.47 2.79
N SER A 51 -5.56 -1.56 3.48
CA SER A 51 -6.16 -1.86 4.77
C SER A 51 -5.08 -2.22 5.77
N HIS A 52 -5.23 -1.75 6.99
CA HIS A 52 -4.40 -2.19 8.11
C HIS A 52 -5.13 -3.30 8.86
N LEU A 53 -4.51 -4.48 8.92
CA LEU A 53 -4.95 -5.59 9.77
C LEU A 53 -4.18 -5.51 11.08
N SER A 54 -4.89 -5.27 12.17
CA SER A 54 -4.26 -5.11 13.49
C SER A 54 -3.65 -6.43 13.99
N ALA A 55 -2.69 -6.32 14.90
CA ALA A 55 -2.06 -7.47 15.55
C ALA A 55 -3.10 -8.37 16.25
N SER A 56 -4.09 -7.76 16.91
CA SER A 56 -5.18 -8.42 17.62
C SER A 56 -6.09 -9.21 16.68
N GLU A 57 -6.46 -8.63 15.53
CA GLU A 57 -7.29 -9.32 14.52
C GLU A 57 -6.57 -10.51 13.89
N LEU A 58 -5.23 -10.45 13.82
CA LEU A 58 -4.41 -11.51 13.23
C LEU A 58 -3.94 -12.56 14.25
N GLY A 59 -4.17 -12.36 15.55
CA GLY A 59 -3.57 -13.18 16.60
C GLY A 59 -2.03 -13.18 16.55
N GLN A 60 -1.41 -12.12 16.04
CA GLN A 60 0.03 -12.01 15.80
C GLN A 60 0.66 -10.92 16.67
N LYS A 61 1.99 -10.96 16.84
CA LYS A 61 2.75 -9.93 17.56
C LYS A 61 2.77 -8.56 16.87
N ARG A 62 2.46 -8.50 15.57
CA ARG A 62 2.50 -7.27 14.76
C ARG A 62 1.38 -7.27 13.72
N GLY A 63 0.78 -6.10 13.49
CA GLY A 63 -0.16 -5.88 12.40
C GLY A 63 0.52 -5.89 11.03
N ARG A 64 -0.27 -5.92 9.97
CA ARG A 64 0.18 -5.88 8.58
C ARG A 64 -0.68 -4.95 7.76
N TYR A 65 -0.09 -4.36 6.74
CA TYR A 65 -0.85 -3.61 5.73
C TYR A 65 -1.11 -4.53 4.54
N VAL A 66 -2.29 -4.41 3.97
CA VAL A 66 -2.72 -5.19 2.81
C VAL A 66 -3.12 -4.21 1.73
N ILE A 67 -2.48 -4.34 0.55
CA ILE A 67 -2.88 -3.64 -0.66
C ILE A 67 -3.66 -4.64 -1.51
N THR A 68 -4.86 -4.28 -1.92
CA THR A 68 -5.66 -5.04 -2.87
C THR A 68 -5.91 -4.18 -4.09
N ILE A 69 -5.64 -4.73 -5.26
CA ILE A 69 -5.94 -4.10 -6.55
C ILE A 69 -6.90 -5.04 -7.25
N THR A 70 -8.03 -4.50 -7.70
CA THR A 70 -9.03 -5.25 -8.45
C THR A 70 -9.34 -4.51 -9.73
N GLY A 71 -9.15 -5.19 -10.85
CA GLY A 71 -9.46 -4.67 -12.19
C GLY A 71 -9.09 -5.66 -13.27
N LYS A 72 -9.35 -5.30 -14.53
CA LYS A 72 -9.21 -6.22 -15.67
C LYS A 72 -7.76 -6.55 -16.03
N ARG A 73 -6.82 -5.63 -15.79
CA ARG A 73 -5.41 -5.80 -16.20
C ARG A 73 -4.56 -6.38 -15.08
N ILE A 74 -4.84 -5.96 -13.85
CA ILE A 74 -4.14 -6.39 -12.65
C ILE A 74 -5.19 -6.69 -11.60
N ASP A 75 -5.14 -7.91 -11.08
CA ASP A 75 -5.88 -8.31 -9.89
C ASP A 75 -4.91 -8.98 -8.93
N GLY A 76 -4.87 -8.53 -7.68
CA GLY A 76 -3.94 -9.08 -6.72
C GLY A 76 -4.04 -8.48 -5.34
N ARG A 77 -3.49 -9.22 -4.38
CA ARG A 77 -3.47 -8.86 -2.97
C ARG A 77 -2.08 -9.10 -2.40
N TRP A 78 -1.50 -8.05 -1.83
CA TRP A 78 -0.16 -8.09 -1.25
C TRP A 78 -0.18 -7.67 0.21
N SER A 79 0.56 -8.38 1.05
CA SER A 79 0.65 -8.09 2.48
C SER A 79 2.06 -7.67 2.87
N PHE A 80 2.15 -6.58 3.62
CA PHE A 80 3.40 -5.94 3.97
C PHE A 80 3.50 -5.77 5.48
N GLN A 81 4.73 -5.93 5.98
CA GLN A 81 5.04 -5.45 7.31
C GLN A 81 5.07 -3.90 7.30
N PRO A 82 4.67 -3.23 8.40
CA PRO A 82 4.64 -1.77 8.48
C PRO A 82 5.93 -1.10 8.04
N GLY A 83 7.08 -1.56 8.53
CA GLY A 83 8.38 -0.97 8.17
C GLY A 83 8.78 -1.18 6.71
N VAL A 84 8.38 -2.30 6.10
CA VAL A 84 8.66 -2.58 4.69
C VAL A 84 7.81 -1.67 3.80
N LEU A 85 6.51 -1.58 4.07
CA LEU A 85 5.63 -0.70 3.30
C LEU A 85 6.01 0.76 3.44
N GLU A 86 6.35 1.21 4.65
CA GLU A 86 6.85 2.57 4.88
C GLU A 86 8.12 2.86 4.05
N LYS A 87 9.10 1.95 4.05
CA LYS A 87 10.33 2.11 3.26
C LYS A 87 10.04 2.23 1.77
N LEU A 88 9.20 1.33 1.24
CA LEU A 88 8.81 1.35 -0.18
C LEU A 88 8.02 2.61 -0.55
N ALA A 89 7.07 3.01 0.30
CA ALA A 89 6.24 4.18 0.09
C ALA A 89 7.04 5.48 0.10
N ARG A 90 7.99 5.62 1.04
CA ARG A 90 8.89 6.78 1.08
C ARG A 90 9.71 6.87 -0.20
N ARG A 91 10.37 5.77 -0.59
CA ARG A 91 11.20 5.72 -1.80
C ARG A 91 10.43 6.02 -3.08
N ALA A 92 9.17 5.59 -3.15
CA ALA A 92 8.34 5.84 -4.32
C ALA A 92 7.80 7.26 -4.42
N ALA A 93 7.83 8.03 -3.32
CA ALA A 93 7.35 9.40 -3.27
C ALA A 93 8.46 10.45 -3.44
N GLU A 94 9.72 10.03 -3.43
CA GLU A 94 10.92 10.85 -3.74
C GLU A 94 10.98 11.23 -5.22
#